data_AF-A0A6A4H8X2-F1
#
_entry.id   AF-A0A6A4H8X2-F1
#
_cell.length_a   1.000
_cell.length_b   1.000
_cell.length_c   1.000
_cell.angle_alpha   90.00
_cell.angle_beta   90.00
_cell.angle_gamma   90.00
#
_symmetry.space_group_name_H-M   'P 1'
#
loop_
_entity.id
_entity.type
_entity.pdbx_description
1 polymer ?
#
loop_
_entity_poly.entity_id
_entity_poly.type
_entity_poly.pdbx_seq_one_letter_code
_entity_poly.pdbx_strand_id
1 'polypeptide(L)'
;GLKLVMKISRPVKGRVLEHKTIQRCTDMAVDEHAWVLKHLPNVLGWFIMDGGTLQVRLKLMFGADYNERLICGSIQEELCPITDLESQEQFAQVL
;
A
#
# COMPACT_ATOMS: atom_id res chain seq x y z
N GLY A 1 22.10 -0.56 8.27
CA GLY A 1 21.37 0.39 7.40
C GLY A 1 19.95 -0.09 7.22
N LEU A 2 19.01 0.81 6.91
CA LEU A 2 17.61 0.43 6.64
C LEU A 2 17.54 -0.43 5.38
N LYS A 3 16.80 -1.55 5.43
CA LYS A 3 16.46 -2.32 4.23
C LYS A 3 15.21 -1.71 3.61
N LEU A 4 15.33 -1.28 2.37
CA LEU A 4 14.26 -0.61 1.65
C LEU A 4 13.73 -1.49 0.54
N VAL A 5 12.42 -1.49 0.36
CA VAL A 5 11.72 -2.13 -0.76
C VAL A 5 10.99 -1.07 -1.56
N MET A 6 10.98 -1.27 -2.88
CA MET A 6 10.14 -0.52 -3.80
C MET A 6 8.92 -1.39 -4.15
N LYS A 7 7.73 -0.92 -3.78
CA LYS A 7 6.48 -1.54 -4.23
C LYS A 7 5.95 -0.79 -5.44
N ILE A 8 5.47 -1.53 -6.44
CA ILE A 8 4.80 -0.98 -7.62
C ILE A 8 3.44 -1.65 -7.75
N SER A 9 2.38 -0.86 -7.86
CA SER A 9 1.01 -1.33 -8.02
C SER A 9 0.30 -0.61 -9.17
N ARG A 10 -0.79 -1.22 -9.65
CA ARG A 10 -1.62 -0.69 -10.76
C ARG A 10 -3.10 -0.56 -10.37
N PRO A 11 -3.42 0.25 -9.33
CA PRO A 11 -4.79 0.39 -8.86
C PRO A 11 -5.71 1.01 -9.91
N VAL A 12 -7.00 0.68 -9.81
CA VAL A 12 -8.04 1.42 -10.54
C VAL A 12 -8.10 2.85 -10.00
N LYS A 13 -8.22 3.83 -10.90
CA LYS A 13 -8.32 5.24 -10.55
C LYS A 13 -9.52 5.46 -9.61
N GLY A 14 -9.29 6.19 -8.52
CA GLY A 14 -10.28 6.41 -7.47
C GLY A 14 -10.21 5.43 -6.29
N ARG A 15 -9.47 4.30 -6.40
CA ARG A 15 -9.11 3.50 -5.23
C ARG A 15 -8.23 4.33 -4.28
N VAL A 16 -8.42 4.12 -2.98
CA VAL A 16 -7.50 4.66 -1.96
C VAL A 16 -6.12 4.05 -2.17
N LEU A 17 -5.10 4.89 -2.18
CA LEU A 17 -3.72 4.51 -2.41
C LEU A 17 -3.12 3.91 -1.14
N GLU A 18 -2.23 2.92 -1.28
CA GLU A 18 -1.63 2.19 -0.16
C GLU A 18 -0.97 3.13 0.85
N HIS A 19 -0.19 4.13 0.40
CA HIS A 19 0.44 5.10 1.31
C HIS A 19 -0.58 5.89 2.14
N LYS A 20 -1.78 6.18 1.60
CA LYS A 20 -2.84 6.86 2.35
C LYS A 20 -3.49 5.92 3.36
N THR A 21 -3.67 4.64 3.00
CA THR A 21 -4.15 3.61 3.92
C THR A 21 -3.18 3.44 5.07
N ILE A 22 -1.87 3.30 4.79
CA ILE A 22 -0.82 3.18 5.82
C ILE A 22 -0.81 4.41 6.73
N GLN A 23 -0.85 5.62 6.16
CA GLN A 23 -0.90 6.85 6.96
C GLN A 23 -2.12 6.87 7.87
N ARG A 24 -3.31 6.57 7.34
CA ARG A 24 -4.54 6.52 8.14
C ARG A 24 -4.45 5.49 9.27
N CYS A 25 -3.92 4.30 9.00
CA CYS A 25 -3.74 3.29 10.03
C CYS A 25 -2.74 3.76 11.09
N THR A 26 -1.68 4.46 10.69
CA THR A 26 -0.69 5.05 11.59
C THR A 26 -1.33 6.09 12.49
N ASP A 27 -2.13 7.00 11.94
CA ASP A 27 -2.82 8.06 12.68
C ASP A 27 -3.82 7.50 13.70
N MET A 28 -4.43 6.34 13.39
CA MET A 28 -5.40 5.66 14.26
C MET A 28 -4.77 4.73 15.29
N ALA A 29 -3.48 4.38 15.17
CA ALA A 29 -2.80 3.41 16.02
C ALA A 29 -2.32 4.06 17.34
N VAL A 30 -3.28 4.44 18.18
CA VAL A 30 -3.07 5.02 19.52
C VAL A 30 -3.57 4.06 20.61
N ASP A 31 -3.14 4.27 21.86
CA ASP A 31 -3.58 3.51 23.04
C ASP A 31 -3.49 1.97 22.85
N GLU A 32 -4.62 1.27 22.96
CA GLU A 32 -4.73 -0.18 22.79
C GLU A 32 -4.38 -0.68 21.38
N HIS A 33 -4.28 0.23 20.40
CA HIS A 33 -3.91 -0.08 19.02
C HIS A 33 -2.47 0.32 18.67
N ALA A 34 -1.69 0.85 19.61
CA ALA A 34 -0.29 1.24 19.36
C ALA A 34 0.59 0.09 18.84
N TRP A 35 0.22 -1.17 19.12
CA TRP A 35 0.91 -2.34 18.60
C TRP A 35 0.91 -2.42 17.07
N VAL A 36 -0.11 -1.87 16.40
CA VAL A 36 -0.24 -1.87 14.92
C VAL A 36 0.94 -1.16 14.25
N LEU A 37 1.52 -0.15 14.90
CA LEU A 37 2.69 0.58 14.38
C LEU A 37 3.89 -0.35 14.14
N LYS A 38 4.00 -1.47 14.85
CA LYS A 38 5.06 -2.47 14.65
C LYS A 38 4.87 -3.29 13.36
N HIS A 39 3.71 -3.18 12.72
CA HIS A 39 3.33 -3.98 11.55
C HIS A 39 3.07 -3.13 10.31
N LEU A 40 3.11 -1.81 10.45
CA LEU A 40 3.00 -0.89 9.34
C LEU A 40 4.41 -0.57 8.80
N PRO A 41 4.60 -0.56 7.47
CA PRO A 41 5.87 -0.17 6.91
C PRO A 41 6.04 1.34 7.03
N ASN A 42 7.25 1.77 7.37
CA ASN A 42 7.60 3.18 7.28
C ASN A 42 7.75 3.58 5.80
N VAL A 43 6.88 4.47 5.31
CA VAL A 43 6.90 4.92 3.91
C VAL A 43 7.76 6.17 3.78
N LEU A 44 8.88 6.05 3.08
CA LEU A 44 9.84 7.15 2.89
C LEU A 44 9.50 8.04 1.69
N GLY A 45 8.80 7.48 0.71
CA GLY A 45 8.41 8.22 -0.48
C GLY A 45 7.39 7.45 -1.31
N TRP A 46 6.63 8.18 -2.12
CA TRP A 46 5.65 7.60 -3.03
C TRP A 46 5.52 8.44 -4.29
N PHE A 47 5.06 7.82 -5.37
CA PHE A 47 4.81 8.47 -6.65
C PHE A 47 3.56 7.90 -7.33
N ILE A 48 2.96 8.72 -8.18
CA ILE A 48 1.83 8.35 -9.02
C ILE A 48 2.18 8.77 -10.45
N MET A 49 1.99 7.85 -11.39
CA MET A 49 2.13 8.09 -12.81
C MET A 49 0.84 7.69 -13.52
N ASP A 50 0.48 8.45 -14.55
CA ASP A 50 -0.56 8.00 -15.47
C ASP A 50 -0.08 6.78 -16.28
N GLY A 51 -1.03 6.05 -16.87
CA GLY A 51 -0.68 4.96 -17.78
C GLY A 51 -0.41 5.40 -19.21
N GLY A 52 -0.21 6.70 -19.43
CA GLY A 52 0.13 7.29 -20.71
C GLY A 52 -0.91 7.13 -21.81
N THR A 53 -0.43 7.28 -23.05
CA THR A 53 -1.22 7.34 -24.29
C THR A 53 -2.03 6.07 -24.56
N LEU A 54 -1.58 4.90 -24.07
CA LEU A 54 -2.31 3.64 -24.23
C LEU A 54 -3.64 3.68 -23.47
N GLN A 55 -3.68 4.20 -22.25
CA GLN A 55 -4.93 4.32 -21.49
C GLN A 55 -5.90 5.29 -22.14
N VAL A 56 -5.41 6.38 -22.72
CA VAL A 56 -6.24 7.32 -23.48
C VAL A 56 -6.94 6.61 -24.65
N ARG A 57 -6.20 5.79 -25.40
CA ARG A 57 -6.76 5.00 -26.51
C ARG A 57 -7.78 3.97 -26.04
N LEU A 58 -7.48 3.25 -24.95
CA LEU A 58 -8.41 2.28 -24.37
C LEU A 58 -9.69 2.94 -23.85
N LYS A 59 -9.57 4.11 -23.22
CA LYS A 59 -10.72 4.91 -22.77
C LYS A 59 -11.60 5.37 -23.94
N LEU A 60 -11.01 5.73 -25.08
CA LEU A 60 -11.76 6.05 -26.29
C LEU A 60 -12.49 4.84 -26.89
N MET A 61 -11.89 3.63 -26.82
CA MET A 61 -12.50 2.41 -27.37
C MET A 61 -13.59 1.82 -26.48
N PHE A 62 -13.40 1.84 -25.16
CA PHE A 62 -14.27 1.15 -24.20
C PHE A 62 -15.13 2.09 -23.35
N GLY A 63 -14.93 3.42 -23.46
CA GLY A 63 -15.80 4.42 -22.83
C GLY A 63 -15.96 4.23 -21.32
N ALA A 64 -17.22 4.14 -20.87
CA ALA A 64 -17.58 3.96 -19.46
C ALA A 64 -17.19 2.58 -18.90
N ASP A 65 -17.02 1.57 -19.76
CA ASP A 65 -16.62 0.22 -19.36
C ASP A 65 -15.11 0.12 -19.10
N TYR A 66 -14.34 1.16 -19.46
CA TYR A 66 -12.92 1.23 -19.19
C TYR A 66 -12.63 1.70 -17.77
N ASN A 67 -12.13 0.78 -16.94
CA ASN A 67 -11.57 1.12 -15.64
C ASN A 67 -10.15 1.67 -15.78
N GLU A 68 -10.04 3.00 -15.88
CA GLU A 68 -8.76 3.73 -15.91
C GLU A 68 -7.88 3.33 -14.71
N ARG A 69 -6.56 3.16 -14.94
CA ARG A 69 -5.62 2.71 -13.91
C ARG A 69 -4.52 3.74 -13.68
N LEU A 70 -3.96 3.75 -12.48
CA LEU A 70 -2.78 4.53 -12.16
C LEU A 70 -1.61 3.57 -11.93
N ILE A 71 -0.40 4.00 -12.26
CA ILE A 71 0.81 3.34 -11.77
C ILE A 71 1.19 4.06 -10.49
N CYS A 72 1.26 3.32 -9.39
CA CYS A 72 1.63 3.87 -8.10
C CYS A 72 2.87 3.14 -7.61
N GLY A 73 3.82 3.87 -7.05
CA GLY A 73 4.95 3.26 -6.37
C GLY A 73 5.20 3.88 -5.00
N SER A 74 5.78 3.09 -4.11
CA SER A 74 6.27 3.52 -2.81
C SER A 74 7.66 2.96 -2.54
N ILE A 75 8.47 3.74 -1.86
CA ILE A 75 9.72 3.32 -1.23
C ILE A 75 9.43 3.24 0.26
N GLN A 76 9.63 2.07 0.84
CA GLN A 76 9.28 1.81 2.23
C GLN A 76 10.24 0.81 2.86
N GLU A 77 10.27 0.75 4.19
CA GLU A 77 11.02 -0.28 4.91
C GLU A 77 10.51 -1.68 4.54
N GLU A 78 11.45 -2.63 4.41
CA GLU A 78 11.13 -4.04 4.31
C GLU A 78 10.48 -4.49 5.62
N LEU A 79 9.27 -5.04 5.53
CA LEU A 79 8.64 -5.69 6.68
C LEU A 79 9.22 -7.10 6.80
N CYS A 80 9.81 -7.40 7.96
CA CYS A 80 10.16 -8.76 8.31
C CYS A 80 8.92 -9.48 8.87
N PRO A 81 8.74 -10.78 8.57
CA PRO A 81 7.76 -11.60 9.27
C PRO A 81 8.04 -11.54 10.77
N ILE A 82 7.01 -11.45 11.59
CA ILE A 82 7.18 -11.53 13.05
C ILE A 82 7.47 -13.00 13.37
N THR A 83 8.67 -13.27 13.85
CA THR A 83 9.10 -14.63 14.20
C THR A 83 8.85 -14.96 15.67
N ASP A 84 8.67 -13.94 16.50
CA ASP A 84 8.58 -14.07 17.96
C ASP A 84 7.10 -13.96 18.39
N LEU A 85 6.29 -14.91 17.94
CA LEU A 85 4.88 -15.03 18.31
C LEU A 85 4.76 -16.15 19.35
N GLU A 86 4.33 -15.82 20.57
CA GLU A 86 4.26 -16.77 21.69
C GLU A 86 2.86 -17.38 21.88
N SER A 87 1.83 -16.81 21.25
CA SER A 87 0.43 -17.23 21.41
C SER A 87 -0.30 -17.45 20.09
N GLN A 88 -1.33 -18.29 20.11
CA GLN A 88 -2.15 -18.56 18.92
C GLN A 88 -2.93 -17.34 18.44
N GLU A 89 -3.37 -16.45 19.35
CA GLU A 89 -4.03 -15.20 18.93
C GLU A 89 -3.06 -14.27 18.18
N GLN A 90 -1.81 -14.20 18.62
CA GLN A 90 -0.76 -13.46 17.92
C GLN A 90 -0.46 -14.05 16.53
N PHE A 91 -0.48 -15.38 16.39
CA PHE A 91 -0.37 -16.04 15.08
C PHE A 91 -1.55 -15.72 14.15
N ALA A 92 -2.78 -15.72 14.68
CA ALA A 92 -3.98 -15.46 13.88
C ALA A 92 -4.11 -14.01 13.38
N GLN A 93 -3.42 -13.06 14.01
CA GLN A 93 -3.43 -11.64 13.61
C GLN A 93 -2.37 -11.29 12.56
N VAL A 94 -1.46 -12.23 12.27
CA VAL A 94 -0.29 -12.03 11.38
C VAL A 94 -0.42 -12.83 10.08
N LEU A 95 -1.27 -13.87 10.05
CA LEU A 95 -1.71 -14.61 8.86
C LEU A 95 -2.80 -13.86 8.09
#